data_AF-A0A7X2SX29-F1
#
_entry.id   AF-A0A7X2SX29-F1
#
_cell.length_a   1.000
_cell.length_b   1.000
_cell.length_c   1.000
_cell.angle_alpha   90.00
_cell.angle_beta   90.00
_cell.angle_gamma   90.00
#
_symmetry.space_group_name_H-M   'P 1'
#
loop_
_entity.id
_entity.type
_entity.pdbx_description
1 polymer ?
#
loop_
_entity_poly.entity_id
_entity_poly.type
_entity_poly.pdbx_seq_one_letter_code
_entity_poly.pdbx_strand_id
1 'polypeptide(L)'
;MSQLELNDRTLILHRFPQMRDESPLQAWDAADEYLLQQALPEGPVLVFNDSFGALTCALNPRTVWHVSDSWLSQQAARQNLTFNGLDDSDVHFVDSLAELPASPAAVL
;
A
#
# COMPACT_ATOMS: atom_id res chain seq x y z
N MET A 1 10.36 -8.44 -9.59
CA MET A 1 9.33 -7.39 -9.82
C MET A 1 8.00 -8.08 -10.08
N SER A 2 6.88 -7.54 -9.62
CA SER A 2 5.54 -8.10 -9.88
C SER A 2 4.57 -7.01 -10.35
N GLN A 3 3.74 -7.32 -11.34
CA GLN A 3 2.74 -6.43 -11.88
C GLN A 3 1.39 -6.72 -11.21
N LEU A 4 0.71 -5.69 -10.71
CA LEU A 4 -0.65 -5.75 -10.19
C LEU A 4 -1.55 -4.98 -11.15
N GLU A 5 -2.55 -5.65 -11.71
CA GLU A 5 -3.50 -5.06 -12.65
C GLU A 5 -4.78 -4.65 -11.90
N LEU A 6 -5.13 -3.37 -11.98
CA LEU A 6 -6.36 -2.81 -11.46
C LEU A 6 -7.21 -2.33 -12.64
N ASN A 7 -8.50 -2.10 -12.39
CA ASN A 7 -9.46 -1.74 -13.45
C ASN A 7 -9.04 -0.50 -14.27
N ASP A 8 -8.32 0.44 -13.65
CA ASP A 8 -7.96 1.75 -14.20
C ASP A 8 -6.45 1.99 -14.30
N ARG A 9 -5.61 1.11 -13.75
CA ARG A 9 -4.14 1.25 -13.76
C ARG A 9 -3.41 -0.05 -13.52
N THR A 10 -2.15 -0.05 -13.93
CA THR A 10 -1.18 -1.11 -13.63
C THR A 10 -0.15 -0.58 -12.64
N LEU A 11 0.15 -1.33 -11.58
CA LEU A 11 1.23 -1.03 -10.65
C LEU A 11 2.37 -2.02 -10.79
N ILE A 12 3.59 -1.50 -10.81
CA ILE A 12 4.82 -2.27 -10.76
C ILE A 12 5.34 -2.26 -9.32
N LEU A 13 5.22 -3.39 -8.64
CA LEU A 13 5.54 -3.51 -7.23
C LEU A 13 6.75 -4.41 -7.01
N HIS A 14 7.59 -4.02 -6.07
CA HIS A 14 8.80 -4.72 -5.68
C HIS A 14 8.74 -5.11 -4.21
N ARG A 15 9.23 -6.31 -3.89
CA ARG A 15 9.55 -6.68 -2.51
C ARG A 15 10.72 -5.83 -2.01
N PHE A 16 10.87 -5.77 -0.69
CA PHE A 16 11.96 -5.07 -0.02
C PHE A 16 12.77 -6.01 0.88
N PRO A 17 14.11 -6.07 0.76
CA PRO A 17 14.88 -5.48 -0.34
C PRO A 17 14.50 -6.12 -1.69
N GLN A 18 14.83 -5.45 -2.79
CA GLN A 18 14.60 -6.01 -4.12
C GLN A 18 15.33 -7.35 -4.25
N MET A 19 14.56 -8.40 -4.53
CA MET A 19 15.09 -9.75 -4.75
C MET A 19 15.48 -9.93 -6.22
N ARG A 20 16.42 -10.85 -6.48
CA ARG A 20 16.77 -11.29 -7.85
C ARG A 20 15.56 -11.96 -8.51
N ASP A 21 15.52 -11.92 -9.84
CA ASP A 21 14.34 -12.26 -10.67
C ASP A 21 13.82 -13.70 -10.56
N GLU A 22 14.53 -14.60 -9.88
CA GLU A 22 14.19 -16.02 -9.74
C GLU A 22 13.26 -16.34 -8.55
N SER A 23 12.85 -15.33 -7.77
CA SER A 23 11.98 -15.55 -6.61
C SER A 23 10.51 -15.68 -7.02
N PRO A 24 9.78 -16.74 -6.58
CA PRO A 24 8.34 -16.83 -6.80
C PRO A 24 7.56 -15.84 -5.93
N LEU A 25 8.20 -15.17 -4.97
CA LEU A 25 7.54 -14.26 -4.04
C LEU A 25 7.27 -12.91 -4.69
N GLN A 26 6.01 -12.48 -4.62
CA GLN A 26 5.54 -11.21 -5.12
C GLN A 26 5.43 -10.17 -4.00
N ALA A 27 5.22 -8.90 -4.38
CA ALA A 27 5.06 -7.77 -3.46
C ALA A 27 3.61 -7.55 -3.02
N TRP A 28 2.69 -8.38 -3.51
CA TRP A 28 1.27 -8.37 -3.23
C TRP A 28 0.76 -9.81 -3.27
N ASP A 29 -0.44 -10.05 -2.73
CA ASP A 29 -1.11 -11.34 -2.83
C ASP A 29 -2.62 -11.22 -3.16
N ALA A 30 -3.30 -12.36 -3.25
CA ALA A 30 -4.71 -12.39 -3.60
C ALA A 30 -5.63 -11.71 -2.57
N ALA A 31 -5.19 -11.53 -1.31
CA ALA A 31 -5.96 -10.81 -0.32
C ALA A 31 -5.92 -9.30 -0.61
N ASP A 32 -4.75 -8.76 -0.97
CA ASP A 32 -4.63 -7.37 -1.40
C ASP A 32 -5.56 -7.07 -2.58
N GLU A 33 -5.53 -7.92 -3.61
CA GLU A 33 -6.37 -7.79 -4.79
C GLU A 33 -7.86 -7.86 -4.43
N TYR A 34 -8.25 -8.79 -3.56
CA TYR A 34 -9.63 -8.95 -3.12
C TYR A 34 -10.16 -7.73 -2.36
N LEU A 35 -9.33 -7.11 -1.52
CA LEU A 35 -9.68 -5.88 -0.80
C LEU A 35 -9.87 -4.70 -1.77
N LEU A 36 -9.04 -4.60 -2.82
CA LEU A 36 -9.14 -3.53 -3.82
C LEU A 36 -10.35 -3.65 -4.75
N GLN A 37 -10.98 -4.83 -4.83
CA GLN A 37 -12.23 -5.03 -5.56
C GLN A 37 -13.46 -4.50 -4.80
N GLN A 38 -13.31 -4.16 -3.51
CA GLN A 38 -14.43 -3.66 -2.70
C GLN A 38 -14.71 -2.18 -3.00
N ALA A 39 -16.00 -1.82 -3.06
CA ALA A 39 -16.39 -0.42 -3.12
C ALA A 39 -16.18 0.24 -1.75
N LEU A 40 -15.19 1.13 -1.65
CA LEU A 40 -14.91 1.87 -0.43
C LEU A 40 -15.62 3.24 -0.44
N PRO A 41 -16.18 3.71 0.68
CA PRO A 41 -16.72 5.07 0.79
C PRO A 41 -15.65 6.13 0.52
N GLU A 42 -16.01 7.36 0.19
CA GLU A 42 -15.06 8.47 0.06
C GLU A 42 -14.50 8.92 1.44
N GLY A 43 -13.26 9.41 1.48
CA GLY A 43 -12.61 9.94 2.70
C GLY A 43 -11.31 9.18 3.08
N PRO A 44 -10.70 9.41 4.24
CA PRO A 44 -9.42 8.77 4.61
C PRO A 44 -9.53 7.25 4.81
N VAL A 45 -8.49 6.48 4.47
CA VAL A 45 -8.42 5.02 4.72
C VAL A 45 -7.29 4.72 5.68
N LEU A 46 -7.54 3.85 6.64
CA LEU A 46 -6.49 3.19 7.42
C LEU A 46 -6.13 1.88 6.74
N VAL A 47 -4.84 1.68 6.47
CA VAL A 47 -4.31 0.44 5.91
C VAL A 47 -3.32 -0.13 6.90
N PHE A 48 -3.65 -1.28 7.49
CA PHE A 48 -2.81 -1.97 8.47
C PHE A 48 -1.95 -3.03 7.80
N ASN A 49 -0.67 -3.04 8.15
CA ASN A 49 0.26 -4.13 7.82
C ASN A 49 0.40 -4.43 6.31
N ASP A 50 0.25 -3.40 5.47
CA ASP A 50 0.54 -3.48 4.04
C ASP A 50 2.04 -3.69 3.82
N SER A 51 2.41 -4.95 3.58
CA SER A 51 3.79 -5.40 3.72
C SER A 51 4.77 -4.73 2.77
N PHE A 52 4.33 -4.39 1.56
CA PHE A 52 5.15 -3.73 0.54
C PHE A 52 4.48 -2.52 -0.10
N GLY A 53 3.34 -2.06 0.41
CA GLY A 53 2.64 -0.88 -0.11
C GLY A 53 1.67 -1.18 -1.25
N ALA A 54 1.21 -2.41 -1.43
CA ALA A 54 0.32 -2.76 -2.53
C ALA A 54 -1.01 -1.99 -2.44
N LEU A 55 -1.68 -2.07 -1.30
CA LEU A 55 -2.90 -1.33 -1.01
C LEU A 55 -2.66 0.19 -0.98
N THR A 56 -1.56 0.61 -0.36
CA THR A 56 -1.17 2.01 -0.25
C THR A 56 -1.00 2.66 -1.62
N CYS A 57 -0.28 1.99 -2.54
CA CYS A 57 -0.10 2.46 -3.91
C CYS A 57 -1.44 2.42 -4.68
N ALA A 58 -2.20 1.34 -4.53
CA ALA A 58 -3.46 1.12 -5.21
C ALA A 58 -4.62 2.01 -4.75
N LEU A 59 -4.47 2.73 -3.64
CA LEU A 59 -5.44 3.71 -3.17
C LEU A 59 -5.05 5.16 -3.49
N ASN A 60 -3.83 5.42 -3.98
CA ASN A 60 -3.42 6.76 -4.40
C ASN A 60 -4.36 7.32 -5.50
N PRO A 61 -4.75 8.61 -5.50
CA PRO A 61 -4.28 9.71 -4.65
C PRO A 61 -5.15 9.96 -3.40
N ARG A 62 -5.81 8.93 -2.87
CA ARG A 62 -6.60 9.05 -1.65
C ARG A 62 -5.70 9.29 -0.43
N THR A 63 -6.22 10.01 0.57
CA THR A 63 -5.57 10.10 1.89
C THR A 63 -5.51 8.72 2.55
N VAL A 64 -4.29 8.19 2.70
CA VAL A 64 -4.02 6.86 3.27
C VAL A 64 -3.20 7.02 4.54
N TRP A 65 -3.62 6.32 5.59
CA TRP A 65 -2.85 6.14 6.81
C TRP A 65 -2.29 4.72 6.80
N HIS A 66 -1.00 4.61 6.45
CA HIS A 66 -0.27 3.35 6.45
C HIS A 66 0.21 3.08 7.87
N VAL A 67 -0.49 2.19 8.57
CA VAL A 67 -0.22 1.84 9.96
C VAL A 67 0.55 0.53 10.01
N SER A 68 1.78 0.57 10.51
CA SER A 68 2.60 -0.64 10.66
C SER A 68 3.69 -0.48 11.71
N ASP A 69 3.97 -1.54 12.47
CA ASP A 69 5.15 -1.65 13.34
C ASP A 69 6.43 -2.07 12.59
N SER A 70 6.33 -2.34 11.28
CA SER A 70 7.43 -2.70 10.41
C SER A 70 7.97 -1.48 9.67
N TRP A 71 9.13 -0.99 10.11
CA TRP A 71 9.85 0.06 9.36
C TRP A 71 10.15 -0.36 7.92
N LEU A 72 10.48 -1.63 7.71
CA LEU A 72 10.76 -2.17 6.38
C LEU A 72 9.54 -2.10 5.47
N SER A 73 8.33 -2.34 5.99
CA SER A 73 7.09 -2.23 5.22
C SER A 73 6.81 -0.80 4.81
N GLN A 74 7.02 0.17 5.72
CA GLN A 74 6.90 1.58 5.36
C GLN A 74 7.94 2.03 4.33
N GLN A 75 9.18 1.52 4.40
CA GLN A 75 10.20 1.82 3.38
C GLN A 75 9.87 1.18 2.03
N ALA A 76 9.38 -0.07 2.04
CA ALA A 76 8.93 -0.76 0.84
C ALA A 76 7.80 0.01 0.13
N ALA A 77 6.80 0.47 0.90
CA ALA A 77 5.68 1.22 0.37
C ALA A 77 6.11 2.55 -0.26
N ARG A 78 6.97 3.34 0.42
CA ARG A 78 7.54 4.58 -0.13
C ARG A 78 8.30 4.34 -1.44
N GLN A 79 9.09 3.27 -1.48
CA GLN A 79 9.84 2.92 -2.68
C GLN A 79 8.91 2.53 -3.84
N ASN A 80 7.85 1.76 -3.57
CA ASN A 80 6.87 1.39 -4.58
C ASN A 80 6.02 2.58 -5.05
N LEU A 81 5.66 3.52 -4.16
CA LEU A 81 5.03 4.79 -4.56
C LEU A 81 5.94 5.54 -5.54
N THR A 82 7.22 5.68 -5.20
CA THR A 82 8.22 6.34 -6.07
C THR A 82 8.37 5.63 -7.41
N PHE A 83 8.45 4.30 -7.43
CA PHE A 83 8.59 3.53 -8.68
C PHE A 83 7.39 3.66 -9.61
N ASN A 84 6.20 3.88 -9.06
CA ASN A 84 4.99 4.11 -9.83
C ASN A 84 4.73 5.59 -10.11
N GLY A 85 5.65 6.50 -9.74
CA GLY A 85 5.49 7.94 -9.91
C GLY A 85 4.31 8.52 -9.14
N LEU A 86 3.92 7.88 -8.02
CA LEU A 86 2.79 8.29 -7.19
C LEU A 86 3.27 9.27 -6.11
N ASP A 87 2.49 10.33 -5.91
CA ASP A 87 2.74 11.32 -4.85
C ASP A 87 2.42 10.73 -3.48
N ASP A 88 3.32 10.88 -2.51
CA ASP A 88 3.17 10.37 -1.16
C ASP A 88 2.75 11.46 -0.14
N SER A 89 2.45 12.67 -0.61
CA SER A 89 2.04 13.80 0.24
C SER A 89 0.80 13.52 1.10
N ASP A 90 -0.15 12.75 0.57
CA ASP A 90 -1.38 12.31 1.25
C ASP A 90 -1.26 10.92 1.90
N VAL A 91 -0.05 10.38 2.02
CA VAL A 91 0.22 9.10 2.69
C VAL A 91 0.90 9.33 4.04
N HIS A 92 0.15 9.09 5.12
CA HIS A 92 0.62 9.19 6.49
C HIS A 92 1.15 7.84 6.97
N PHE A 93 2.47 7.70 7.02
CA PHE A 93 3.12 6.53 7.59
C PHE A 93 3.25 6.68 9.11
N VAL A 94 2.60 5.79 9.86
CA VAL A 94 2.58 5.84 11.33
C VAL A 94 2.86 4.47 11.93
N ASP A 95 3.42 4.45 13.15
CA ASP A 95 3.60 3.22 13.91
C ASP A 95 2.31 2.76 14.59
N SER A 96 2.35 1.58 15.21
CA SER A 96 1.18 0.94 15.84
C SER A 96 0.72 1.61 17.15
N LEU A 97 1.48 2.57 17.69
CA LEU A 97 1.17 3.30 18.92
C LEU A 97 0.76 4.75 18.66
N ALA A 98 0.89 5.21 17.42
CA ALA A 98 0.48 6.54 17.00
C ALA A 98 -1.05 6.73 17.11
N GLU A 99 -1.45 7.99 17.29
CA GLU A 99 -2.86 8.35 17.26
C GLU A 99 -3.43 8.15 15.85
N LEU A 100 -4.59 7.48 15.78
CA LEU A 100 -5.29 7.20 14.53
C LEU A 100 -6.31 8.33 14.23
N PRO A 101 -6.65 8.58 12.95
CA PRO A 101 -7.67 9.56 12.60
C PRO A 101 -9.02 9.16 13.22
N ALA A 102 -9.74 10.14 13.78
CA ALA A 102 -10.97 9.89 14.52
C ALA A 102 -12.14 9.32 13.68
N SER A 103 -12.15 9.60 12.36
CA SER A 103 -13.24 9.24 11.45
C SER A 103 -12.72 8.69 10.11
N PRO A 104 -12.13 7.49 10.07
CA PRO A 104 -11.75 6.86 8.81
C PRO A 104 -13.01 6.46 8.03
N ALA A 105 -12.95 6.57 6.71
CA ALA A 105 -14.00 6.11 5.82
C ALA A 105 -13.97 4.59 5.62
N ALA A 106 -12.80 3.97 5.71
CA ALA A 106 -12.59 2.53 5.68
C ALA A 106 -11.35 2.12 6.47
N VAL A 107 -11.31 0.85 6.89
CA VAL A 107 -10.16 0.20 7.52
C VAL A 107 -9.88 -1.09 6.76
N LEU A 108 -8.64 -1.22 6.28
CA LEU A 108 -8.13 -2.39 5.55
C LEU A 108 -6.99 -3.02 6.34
#